data_AF-A0ABD4EQL7-F1
#
_entry.id   AF-A0ABD4EQL7-F1
#
_cell.length_a   1.000
_cell.length_b   1.000
_cell.length_c   1.000
_cell.angle_alpha   90.00
_cell.angle_beta   90.00
_cell.angle_gamma   90.00
#
_symmetry.space_group_name_H-M   'P 1'
#
loop_
_entity.id
_entity.type
_entity.pdbx_description
1 polymer ?
#
loop_
_entity_poly.entity_id
_entity_poly.type
_entity_poly.pdbx_seq_one_letter_code
_entity_poly.pdbx_strand_id
1 'polypeptide(L)' 'MERKAITNRAKLLHLLKEEIVYLSIALIFGIMTYLNHDIPNSVEMFLYVTLFFQLIILITNWKIIFSSD' A
#
# COMPACT_ATOMS: atom_id res chain seq x y z
N MET A 1 -5.65 12.23 -27.43
CA MET A 1 -4.58 12.14 -26.40
C MET A 1 -5.07 12.49 -25.01
N GLU A 2 -5.90 13.52 -24.82
CA GLU A 2 -6.39 13.93 -23.47
C GLU A 2 -7.14 12.86 -22.68
N ARG A 3 -8.01 12.04 -23.31
CA ARG A 3 -8.75 10.98 -22.58
C ARG A 3 -7.84 9.95 -21.91
N LYS A 4 -6.74 9.55 -22.56
CA LYS A 4 -5.79 8.56 -22.01
C LYS A 4 -5.05 9.11 -20.79
N ALA A 5 -4.71 10.40 -20.80
CA ALA A 5 -4.09 11.08 -19.67
C ALA A 5 -5.03 11.19 -18.45
N ILE A 6 -6.32 11.49 -18.67
CA ILE A 6 -7.33 11.54 -17.61
C ILE A 6 -7.52 10.17 -16.97
N THR A 7 -7.61 9.10 -17.78
CA THR A 7 -7.75 7.73 -17.29
C THR A 7 -6.53 7.28 -16.47
N ASN A 8 -5.31 7.58 -16.93
CA ASN A 8 -4.09 7.23 -16.19
C ASN A 8 -3.99 7.98 -14.85
N ARG A 9 -4.40 9.25 -14.81
CA ARG A 9 -4.45 10.02 -13.55
C ARG A 9 -5.45 9.43 -12.56
N ALA A 10 -6.62 8.98 -13.03
CA ALA A 10 -7.61 8.33 -12.19
C ALA A 10 -7.10 6.98 -11.65
N LYS A 11 -6.44 6.16 -12.49
CA LYS A 11 -5.78 4.91 -12.10
C LYS A 11 -4.71 5.16 -11.01
N LEU A 12 -3.85 6.17 -11.19
CA LEU A 12 -2.83 6.55 -10.21
C LEU A 12 -3.44 7.03 -8.88
N LEU A 13 -4.47 7.88 -8.94
CA LEU A 13 -5.14 8.38 -7.74
C LEU A 13 -5.81 7.25 -6.95
N HIS A 14 -6.33 6.23 -7.64
CA HIS A 14 -6.87 5.02 -7.01
C HIS A 14 -5.79 4.27 -6.22
N LEU A 15 -4.65 3.97 -6.86
CA LEU A 15 -3.52 3.29 -6.23
C LEU A 15 -2.99 4.06 -5.01
N LEU A 16 -2.81 5.38 -5.13
CA LEU A 16 -2.33 6.22 -4.03
C LEU A 16 -3.29 6.22 -2.84
N LYS A 17 -4.60 6.18 -3.06
CA LYS A 17 -5.58 6.12 -1.98
C LYS A 17 -5.49 4.80 -1.21
N GLU A 18 -5.36 3.68 -1.91
CA GLU A 18 -5.18 2.37 -1.27
C GLU A 18 -3.87 2.33 -0.49
N GLU A 19 -2.76 2.79 -1.08
CA GLU A 19 -1.45 2.88 -0.44
C GLU A 19 -1.51 3.64 0.89
N ILE A 20 -2.13 4.83 0.90
CA ILE A 20 -2.25 5.67 2.11
C ILE A 20 -3.01 4.93 3.21
N VAL A 21 -4.12 4.26 2.87
CA VAL A 21 -4.94 3.53 3.84
C VAL A 21 -4.13 2.37 4.43
N TYR A 22 -3.51 1.55 3.58
CA TYR A 22 -2.81 0.37 4.03
C TYR A 22 -1.52 0.67 4.78
N LEU A 23 -0.75 1.69 4.36
CA LEU A 23 0.43 2.14 5.09
C LEU A 23 0.06 2.69 6.47
N SER A 24 -1.07 3.38 6.59
CA SER A 24 -1.57 3.85 7.89
C SER A 24 -1.89 2.70 8.83
N ILE A 25 -2.48 1.61 8.31
CA ILE A 25 -2.74 0.39 9.09
C ILE A 25 -1.42 -0.26 9.52
N ALA A 26 -0.45 -0.41 8.60
CA ALA A 26 0.87 -0.94 8.94
C ALA A 26 1.57 -0.13 10.04
N LEU A 27 1.47 1.19 9.99
CA LEU A 27 2.02 2.09 11.02
C LEU A 27 1.35 1.87 12.38
N ILE A 28 0.02 1.70 12.41
CA ILE A 28 -0.70 1.37 13.66
C ILE A 28 -0.18 0.05 14.25
N PHE A 29 0.02 -0.98 13.43
CA PHE A 29 0.60 -2.25 13.88
C PHE A 29 2.03 -2.09 14.41
N GLY A 30 2.87 -1.30 13.72
CA GLY A 30 4.20 -0.95 14.20
C GLY A 30 4.16 -0.29 15.57
N ILE A 31 3.35 0.76 15.73
CA ILE A 31 3.19 1.47 17.02
C ILE A 31 2.68 0.53 18.11
N MET A 32 1.64 -0.27 17.84
CA MET A 32 1.14 -1.24 18.82
C MET A 32 2.21 -2.24 19.24
N THR A 33 3.04 -2.68 18.29
CA THR A 33 4.13 -3.62 18.59
C THR A 33 5.21 -2.93 19.43
N TYR A 34 5.60 -1.70 19.11
CA TYR A 34 6.53 -0.89 19.90
C TYR A 34 6.07 -0.63 21.34
N LEU A 35 4.76 -0.47 21.57
CA LEU A 35 4.22 -0.29 22.91
C LEU A 35 4.27 -1.56 23.75
N ASN A 36 4.32 -2.74 23.12
CA ASN A 36 4.26 -4.04 23.78
C ASN A 36 5.59 -4.82 23.75
N HIS A 37 6.51 -4.44 22.86
CA HIS A 37 7.78 -5.10 22.59
C HIS A 37 8.85 -4.05 22.30
N ASP A 38 10.10 -4.48 22.22
CA ASP A 38 11.27 -3.68 21.88
C ASP A 38 11.31 -3.24 20.41
N ILE A 39 12.12 -2.21 20.14
CA ILE A 39 12.24 -1.54 18.83
C ILE A 39 12.45 -2.51 17.66
N PRO A 40 13.34 -3.53 17.74
CA PRO A 40 13.56 -4.46 16.63
C PRO A 40 12.28 -5.19 16.20
N ASN A 41 11.53 -5.70 17.19
CA ASN A 41 10.26 -6.41 16.97
C ASN A 41 9.21 -5.50 16.33
N SER A 42 9.17 -4.23 16.73
CA SER A 42 8.28 -3.24 16.11
C SER A 42 8.60 -2.98 14.63
N VAL A 43 9.88 -2.86 14.30
CA VAL A 43 10.32 -2.61 12.92
C VAL A 43 10.03 -3.83 12.05
N GLU A 44 10.33 -5.02 12.55
CA GLU A 44 10.05 -6.29 11.87
C GLU A 44 8.55 -6.44 11.58
N MET A 45 7.69 -6.20 12.57
CA MET A 45 6.24 -6.27 12.38
C MET A 45 5.72 -5.23 11.38
N PHE A 46 6.22 -3.99 11.45
CA PHE A 46 5.87 -2.94 10.47
C PHE A 46 6.23 -3.36 9.05
N LEU A 47 7.41 -3.93 8.84
CA LEU A 47 7.86 -4.40 7.53
C LEU A 47 7.00 -5.55 7.00
N TYR A 48 6.67 -6.53 7.84
CA TYR A 48 5.80 -7.65 7.45
C TYR A 48 4.40 -7.18 7.05
N VAL A 49 3.78 -6.31 7.84
CA VAL A 49 2.43 -5.81 7.55
C VAL A 49 2.44 -4.91 6.29
N THR A 50 3.46 -4.07 6.12
CA THR A 50 3.62 -3.24 4.92
C THR A 50 3.76 -4.12 3.68
N LEU A 51 4.64 -5.12 3.71
CA LEU A 51 4.85 -6.02 2.57
C LEU A 51 3.59 -6.82 2.24
N PHE A 52 2.85 -7.28 3.26
CA PHE A 52 1.57 -7.97 3.06
C PHE A 52 0.56 -7.08 2.33
N PHE A 53 0.44 -5.81 2.72
CA PHE A 53 -0.47 -4.90 2.02
C PHE A 53 0.02 -4.50 0.63
N GLN A 54 1.33 -4.37 0.42
CA GLN A 54 1.89 -4.18 -0.94
C GLN A 54 1.46 -5.32 -1.86
N LEU A 55 1.49 -6.57 -1.37
CA LEU A 55 1.03 -7.72 -2.12
C LEU A 55 -0.49 -7.65 -2.40
N ILE A 56 -1.30 -7.23 -1.43
CA ILE A 56 -2.74 -7.03 -1.62
C ILE A 56 -2.99 -6.01 -2.74
N ILE A 57 -2.39 -4.82 -2.66
CA ILE A 57 -2.54 -3.76 -3.68
C ILE A 57 -2.12 -4.27 -5.06
N LEU A 58 -1.02 -5.01 -5.14
CA LEU A 58 -0.53 -5.59 -6.39
C LEU A 58 -1.54 -6.58 -7.01
N ILE A 59 -2.13 -7.46 -6.19
CA ILE A 59 -3.10 -8.47 -6.65
C ILE A 59 -4.42 -7.79 -7.05
N THR A 60 -4.95 -6.90 -6.21
CA THR A 60 -6.25 -6.24 -6.45
C THR A 60 -6.19 -5.32 -7.67
N ASN A 61 -5.04 -4.67 -7.90
CA ASN A 61 -4.84 -3.75 -9.01
C ASN A 61 -4.04 -4.35 -10.16
N TRP A 62 -3.84 -5.68 -10.21
CA TRP A 62 -3.02 -6.34 -11.23
C TRP A 62 -3.35 -5.87 -12.65
N LYS A 63 -4.64 -5.86 -13.00
CA LYS A 63 -5.09 -5.41 -14.31
C LYS A 63 -4.80 -3.93 -14.53
N ILE A 64 -4.99 -3.07 -13.53
CA ILE A 64 -4.77 -1.62 -13.65
C ILE A 64 -3.27 -1.30 -13.85
N ILE A 65 -2.39 -2.06 -13.19
CA ILE A 65 -0.94 -1.86 -13.23
C ILE A 65 -0.33 -2.45 -14.52
N PHE A 66 -0.75 -3.65 -14.92
CA PHE A 66 -0.14 -4.38 -16.03
C PHE A 66 -0.94 -4.35 -17.33
N SER A 67 -2.16 -3.79 -17.37
CA SER A 67 -2.84 -3.55 -18.64
C SER A 67 -2.16 -2.41 -19.39
N SER A 68 -1.43 -2.74 -20.45
CA SER A 68 -1.00 -1.79 -21.47
C SER A 68 -2.17 -1.45 -22.40
N ASP A 69 -2.93 -0.40 -22.08
CA ASP A 69 -3.71 0.32 -23.11
C ASP A 69 -2.77 1.11 -24.04
#